data_AF-K5VR50-F1
#
_entry.id   AF-K5VR50-F1
#
_cell.length_a   1.000
_cell.length_b   1.000
_cell.length_c   1.000
_cell.angle_alpha   90.00
_cell.angle_beta   90.00
_cell.angle_gamma   90.00
#
_symmetry.space_group_name_H-M   'P 1'
#
loop_
_entity.id
_entity.type
_entity.pdbx_description
1 polymer ?
#
loop_
_entity_poly.entity_id
_entity_poly.type
_entity_poly.pdbx_seq_one_letter_code
_entity_poly.pdbx_strand_id
1 'polypeptide(L)'
;SVEQEWYAYIAEPTDGFVDAITYWKASQTRFPTIYAIAMDILPIQASAVPCERVFSSGKMTVTDRRNKIGGELMEALQILKFRFKQGHT
;
A
#
# COMPACT_ATOMS: atom_id res chain seq x y z
N SER A 1 -5.21 19.70 -21.05
CA SER A 1 -3.87 20.14 -20.58
C SER A 1 -3.78 19.89 -19.08
N VAL A 2 -2.60 19.59 -18.54
CA VAL A 2 -2.41 19.36 -17.09
C VAL A 2 -2.89 20.55 -16.27
N GLU A 3 -2.67 21.78 -16.75
CA GLU A 3 -3.16 23.00 -16.11
C GLU A 3 -4.69 23.04 -15.99
N GLN A 4 -5.41 22.63 -17.04
CA GLN A 4 -6.87 22.59 -17.02
C GLN A 4 -7.39 21.53 -16.05
N GLU A 5 -6.72 20.38 -16.03
CA GLU A 5 -7.00 19.28 -15.10
C GLU A 5 -6.81 19.74 -13.64
N TRP A 6 -5.72 20.48 -13.38
CA TRP A 6 -5.43 21.08 -12.09
C TRP A 6 -6.50 22.09 -11.67
N TYR A 7 -6.86 23.04 -12.53
CA TYR A 7 -7.89 24.03 -12.23
C TYR A 7 -9.25 23.40 -11.96
N ALA A 8 -9.61 22.33 -12.70
CA ALA A 8 -10.83 21.58 -12.46
C ALA A 8 -10.80 20.86 -11.10
N TYR A 9 -9.67 20.25 -10.73
CA TYR A 9 -9.50 19.56 -9.45
C TYR A 9 -9.63 20.51 -8.24
N ILE A 10 -8.96 21.67 -8.26
CA ILE A 10 -9.00 22.61 -7.12
C ILE A 10 -10.34 23.33 -6.97
N ALA A 11 -11.13 23.41 -8.03
CA ALA A 11 -12.46 24.00 -8.00
C ALA A 11 -13.52 23.05 -7.45
N GLU A 12 -13.21 21.76 -7.32
CA GLU A 12 -14.16 20.77 -6.83
C GLU A 12 -14.28 20.81 -5.30
N PRO A 13 -15.52 20.90 -4.78
CA PRO A 13 -15.74 20.77 -3.35
C PRO A 13 -15.40 19.34 -2.93
N THR A 14 -14.48 19.22 -1.98
CA THR A 14 -14.06 17.94 -1.40
C THR A 14 -14.93 17.63 -0.20
N ASP A 15 -15.61 16.49 -0.24
CA ASP A 15 -16.31 15.95 0.92
C ASP A 15 -15.32 15.17 1.80
N GLY A 16 -15.12 15.61 3.04
CA GLY A 16 -14.09 15.08 3.95
C GLY A 16 -14.34 13.66 4.44
N PHE A 17 -15.46 13.03 4.06
CA PHE A 17 -15.86 11.71 4.52
C PHE A 17 -15.55 10.56 3.54
N VAL A 18 -14.98 10.85 2.37
CA VAL A 18 -14.70 9.83 1.34
C VAL A 18 -13.28 9.28 1.49
N ASP A 19 -13.14 7.95 1.45
CA ASP A 19 -11.83 7.29 1.35
C ASP A 19 -11.08 7.76 0.09
N ALA A 20 -9.83 8.21 0.28
CA ALA A 20 -9.05 8.83 -0.78
C ALA A 20 -8.82 7.90 -1.97
N ILE A 21 -8.58 6.60 -1.72
CA ILE A 21 -8.36 5.63 -2.80
C ILE A 21 -9.64 5.44 -3.61
N THR A 22 -10.78 5.36 -2.94
CA THR A 22 -12.09 5.23 -3.57
C THR A 22 -12.43 6.45 -4.42
N TYR A 23 -12.17 7.66 -3.93
CA TYR A 23 -12.34 8.90 -4.68
C TYR A 23 -11.51 8.90 -5.97
N TRP A 24 -10.20 8.61 -5.86
CA TRP A 24 -9.31 8.66 -7.02
C TRP A 24 -9.65 7.59 -8.05
N LYS A 25 -10.04 6.38 -7.63
CA LYS A 25 -10.55 5.35 -8.56
C LYS A 25 -11.77 5.82 -9.35
N ALA A 26 -12.70 6.53 -8.71
CA ALA A 26 -13.87 7.08 -9.39
C ALA A 26 -13.52 8.26 -10.32
N SER A 27 -12.46 9.00 -10.01
CA SER A 27 -12.03 10.20 -10.76
C SER A 27 -10.98 9.93 -11.84
N GLN A 28 -10.60 8.68 -12.07
CA GLN A 28 -9.56 8.27 -13.04
C GLN A 28 -9.76 8.86 -14.44
N THR A 29 -11.00 8.88 -14.93
CA THR A 29 -11.31 9.36 -16.28
C THR A 29 -11.32 10.90 -16.38
N ARG A 30 -11.62 11.58 -15.29
CA ARG A 30 -11.69 13.06 -15.21
C ARG A 30 -10.32 13.67 -15.01
N PHE A 31 -9.48 13.03 -14.20
CA PHE A 31 -8.15 13.51 -13.82
C PHE A 31 -7.09 12.44 -14.08
N PRO A 32 -6.81 12.06 -15.34
CA PRO A 32 -5.92 10.94 -15.63
C PRO A 32 -4.47 11.18 -15.17
N THR A 33 -3.96 12.42 -15.24
CA THR A 33 -2.59 12.76 -14.84
C THR A 33 -2.48 12.81 -13.32
N ILE A 34 -3.42 13.51 -12.67
CA ILE A 34 -3.40 13.67 -11.22
C ILE A 34 -3.73 12.33 -10.54
N TYR A 35 -4.61 11.52 -11.13
CA TYR A 35 -4.90 10.15 -10.68
C TYR A 35 -3.64 9.29 -10.62
N ALA A 36 -2.81 9.30 -11.68
CA ALA A 36 -1.57 8.53 -11.69
C ALA A 36 -0.66 8.93 -10.53
N ILE A 37 -0.47 10.24 -10.31
CA ILE A 37 0.33 10.77 -9.21
C ILE A 37 -0.28 10.40 -7.85
N ALA A 38 -1.59 10.53 -7.69
CA ALA A 38 -2.29 10.23 -6.45
C ALA A 38 -2.19 8.73 -6.10
N MET A 39 -2.30 7.84 -7.09
CA MET A 39 -2.15 6.40 -6.89
C MET A 39 -0.71 5.96 -6.66
N ASP A 40 0.28 6.75 -7.07
CA ASP A 40 1.67 6.50 -6.71
C ASP A 40 1.99 6.95 -5.29
N ILE A 41 1.44 8.10 -4.86
CA ILE A 41 1.80 8.75 -3.59
C ILE A 41 0.96 8.25 -2.41
N LEU A 42 -0.37 8.17 -2.56
CA LEU A 42 -1.27 7.88 -1.42
C LEU A 42 -1.08 6.49 -0.81
N PRO A 43 -0.76 5.42 -1.58
CA PRO A 43 -0.52 4.10 -0.99
C PRO A 43 0.80 3.99 -0.21
N ILE A 44 1.70 4.97 -0.36
CA ILE A 44 2.98 4.99 0.36
C ILE A 44 2.67 5.06 1.86
N GLN A 45 3.16 4.06 2.59
CA GLN A 45 2.98 4.02 4.04
C GLN A 45 3.77 5.17 4.68
N ALA A 46 3.08 6.00 5.45
CA ALA A 46 3.70 7.12 6.16
C ALA A 46 4.67 6.67 7.28
N SER A 47 4.62 5.39 7.68
CA SER A 47 5.46 4.84 8.75
C SER A 47 6.05 3.49 8.37
N ALA A 48 7.17 3.15 9.01
CA ALA A 48 7.80 1.83 8.94
C ALA A 48 7.07 0.77 9.80
N VAL A 49 6.04 1.13 10.55
CA VAL A 49 5.33 0.20 11.46
C VAL A 49 4.83 -1.09 10.75
N PRO A 50 4.31 -1.05 9.51
CA PRO A 50 3.92 -2.27 8.81
C PRO A 50 5.10 -3.20 8.52
N CYS A 51 6.26 -2.66 8.12
CA CYS A 51 7.43 -3.49 7.87
C CYS A 51 8.03 -4.02 9.18
N GLU A 52 8.10 -3.20 10.23
CA GLU A 52 8.50 -3.64 11.58
C GLU A 52 7.61 -4.76 12.13
N ARG A 53 6.29 -4.68 11.90
CA ARG A 53 5.35 -5.73 12.27
C ARG A 53 5.65 -7.04 11.55
N VAL A 54 5.92 -6.99 10.24
CA VAL A 54 6.31 -8.16 9.44
C VAL A 54 7.62 -8.75 9.98
N PHE A 55 8.65 -7.92 10.20
CA PHE A 55 9.94 -8.35 10.74
C PHE A 55 9.83 -8.94 12.15
N SER A 56 9.05 -8.33 13.04
CA SER A 56 8.79 -8.86 14.38
C SER A 56 8.11 -10.23 14.31
N SER A 57 7.12 -10.39 13.42
CA SER A 57 6.45 -11.69 13.20
C SER A 57 7.38 -12.76 12.61
N GLY A 58 8.45 -12.33 11.95
CA GLY A 58 9.50 -13.18 11.40
C GLY A 58 10.55 -13.60 12.42
N LYS A 59 10.72 -12.86 13.52
CA LYS A 59 11.68 -13.22 14.59
C LYS A 59 11.42 -14.63 15.14
N MET A 60 10.16 -14.99 15.39
CA MET A 60 9.80 -16.35 15.82
C MET A 60 10.26 -17.45 14.85
N THR A 61 10.25 -17.17 13.54
CA THR A 61 10.72 -18.10 12.51
C THR A 61 12.25 -18.24 12.52
N VAL A 62 12.97 -17.19 12.93
CA VAL A 62 14.44 -17.11 12.91
C VAL A 62 15.07 -17.61 14.21
N THR A 63 14.55 -17.24 15.39
CA THR A 63 15.22 -17.49 16.68
C THR A 63 14.69 -18.69 17.48
N ASP A 64 13.40 -19.01 17.46
CA ASP A 64 12.83 -19.92 18.48
C ASP A 64 12.81 -21.41 18.11
N ARG A 65 12.96 -21.78 16.82
CA ARG A 65 12.84 -23.19 16.40
C ARG A 65 14.04 -23.82 15.70
N ARG A 66 15.17 -23.13 15.56
CA ARG A 66 16.36 -23.52 14.76
C ARG A 66 15.99 -23.90 13.31
N ASN A 67 16.56 -23.18 12.35
CA ASN A 67 17.10 -23.79 11.13
C ASN A 67 18.06 -22.76 10.53
N LYS A 68 19.14 -23.20 9.90
CA LYS A 68 20.01 -22.35 9.08
C LYS A 68 19.25 -21.92 7.81
N ILE A 69 18.14 -21.21 7.98
CA ILE A 69 17.29 -20.73 6.91
C ILE A 69 18.04 -19.54 6.31
N GLY A 70 18.47 -19.69 5.06
CA GLY A 70 19.06 -18.59 4.30
C GLY A 70 18.04 -17.47 4.10
N GLY A 71 18.52 -16.25 3.82
CA GLY A 71 17.67 -15.07 3.62
C GLY A 71 16.57 -15.29 2.57
N GLU A 72 16.89 -15.97 1.47
CA GLU A 72 15.95 -16.27 0.38
C GLU A 72 14.77 -17.15 0.84
N LEU A 73 15.03 -18.22 1.60
CA LEU A 73 13.97 -19.09 2.11
C LEU A 73 13.12 -18.37 3.16
N MET A 74 13.72 -17.49 3.96
CA MET A 74 12.99 -16.66 4.92
C MET A 74 12.04 -15.68 4.20
N GLU A 75 12.51 -15.02 3.15
CA GLU A 75 11.70 -14.12 2.34
C GLU A 75 10.51 -14.85 1.71
N ALA A 76 10.76 -16.00 1.08
CA ALA A 76 9.71 -16.84 0.48
C ALA A 76 8.65 -17.26 1.53
N LEU A 77 9.08 -17.62 2.74
CA LEU A 77 8.18 -17.97 3.84
C LEU A 77 7.35 -16.78 4.33
N GLN A 78 7.91 -15.57 4.42
CA GLN A 78 7.15 -14.38 4.80
C GLN A 78 6.11 -14.01 3.74
N ILE A 79 6.48 -14.08 2.45
CA ILE A 79 5.55 -13.85 1.33
C ILE A 79 4.41 -14.88 1.37
N LEU A 80 4.73 -16.15 1.56
CA LEU A 80 3.75 -17.24 1.64
C LEU A 80 2.80 -17.04 2.83
N LYS A 81 3.33 -16.73 4.01
CA LYS A 81 2.55 -16.42 5.22
C LYS A 81 1.61 -15.23 5.00
N PHE A 82 2.09 -14.17 4.34
CA PHE A 82 1.27 -13.01 4.00
C PHE A 82 0.12 -13.39 3.05
N ARG A 83 0.42 -14.13 1.98
CA ARG A 83 -0.58 -14.60 1.00
C ARG A 83 -1.67 -15.46 1.65
N PHE A 84 -1.31 -16.41 2.50
CA PHE A 84 -2.29 -17.23 3.22
C PHE A 84 -3.17 -16.42 4.16
N LYS A 85 -2.63 -15.37 4.80
CA LYS A 85 -3.41 -14.48 5.67
C LYS A 85 -4.44 -13.65 4.89
N GLN A 86 -4.14 -13.26 3.64
CA GLN A 86 -5.06 -12.50 2.79
C GLN A 86 -6.23 -13.35 2.27
N GLY A 87 -6.03 -14.66 2.07
CA GLY A 87 -7.08 -15.58 1.56
C GLY A 87 -8.01 -16.17 2.62
N HIS A 88 -7.88 -15.78 3.89
CA HIS A 88 -8.70 -16.26 5.01
C HIS A 88 -9.60 -15.17 5.62
N THR A 89 -9.86 -14.11 4.84
CA THR A 89 -10.82 -13.02 5.07
C THR A 89 -11.69 -12.91 3.84
#